data_AF-A0AA42CHP0-F1
#
_entry.id   AF-A0AA42CHP0-F1
#
_cell.length_a   1.000
_cell.length_b   1.000
_cell.length_c   1.000
_cell.angle_alpha   90.00
_cell.angle_beta   90.00
_cell.angle_gamma   90.00
#
_symmetry.space_group_name_H-M   'P 1'
#
loop_
_entity.id
_entity.type
_entity.pdbx_description
1 polymer ?
#
loop_
_entity_poly.entity_id
_entity_poly.type
_entity_poly.pdbx_seq_one_letter_code
_entity_poly.pdbx_strand_id
1 'polypeptide(L)' 'MSALAMTSQASIDPEADDIEQRFRAAGVVVPADRVAGTHAAARRLLATLHWLRPPRTAAAEPAHIFLADREPQT' A
#
# COMPACT_ATOMS: atom_id res chain seq x y z
N MET A 1 30.75 10.51 38.06
CA MET A 1 29.36 10.28 37.64
C MET A 1 29.15 10.97 36.31
N SER A 2 29.11 10.23 35.20
CA SER A 2 28.70 10.77 33.89
C SER A 2 27.85 9.71 33.21
N ALA A 3 26.61 10.10 32.91
CA ALA A 3 25.60 9.26 32.29
C ALA A 3 25.96 8.96 30.83
N LEU A 4 25.91 7.69 30.44
CA LEU A 4 25.87 7.31 29.04
C LEU A 4 24.50 7.69 28.47
N ALA A 5 24.50 8.51 27.43
CA ALA A 5 23.33 8.73 26.59
C ALA A 5 22.99 7.40 25.90
N MET A 6 21.94 6.73 26.38
CA MET A 6 21.26 5.67 25.64
C MET A 6 20.56 6.32 24.45
N THR A 7 21.27 6.48 23.34
CA THR A 7 20.63 6.72 22.05
C THR A 7 19.87 5.45 21.71
N SER A 8 18.59 5.41 22.06
CA SER A 8 17.66 4.38 21.61
C SER A 8 17.64 4.43 20.09
N GLN A 9 18.38 3.52 19.45
CA GLN A 9 18.20 3.24 18.03
C GLN A 9 16.80 2.64 17.90
N ALA A 10 15.81 3.49 17.64
CA ALA A 10 14.55 3.05 17.11
C ALA A 10 14.88 2.29 15.82
N SER A 11 14.73 0.97 15.86
CA SER A 11 14.87 0.09 14.70
C SER A 11 13.83 0.54 13.67
N ILE A 12 14.24 1.37 12.72
CA ILE A 12 13.41 1.79 11.60
C ILE A 12 13.24 0.54 10.74
N ASP A 13 12.06 -0.06 10.83
CA ASP A 13 11.66 -1.16 9.98
C ASP A 13 11.49 -0.61 8.56
N PRO A 14 12.34 -0.98 7.59
CA PRO A 14 12.29 -0.41 6.25
C PRO A 14 10.97 -0.71 5.53
N GLU A 15 10.25 -1.77 5.92
CA GLU A 15 8.91 -2.06 5.41
C GLU A 15 7.84 -1.14 6.00
N ALA A 16 8.02 -0.67 7.24
CA ALA A 16 7.12 0.30 7.86
C ALA A 16 7.24 1.68 7.17
N ASP A 17 8.47 2.11 6.88
CA ASP A 17 8.76 3.36 6.19
C ASP A 17 8.16 3.40 4.77
N ASP A 18 8.22 2.27 4.04
CA ASP A 18 7.61 2.15 2.71
C ASP A 18 6.08 2.26 2.76
N ILE A 19 5.43 1.67 3.78
CA ILE A 19 3.98 1.74 3.95
C ILE A 19 3.53 3.17 4.26
N GLU A 20 4.20 3.87 5.18
CA GLU A 20 3.88 5.28 5.48
C GLU A 20 4.08 6.17 4.26
N GLN A 21 5.15 5.96 3.50
CA GLN A 21 5.41 6.70 2.28
C GLN A 21 4.29 6.51 1.25
N ARG A 22 3.79 5.29 1.07
CA ARG A 22 2.66 4.99 0.17
C ARG A 22 1.38 5.68 0.61
N PHE A 23 1.06 5.70 1.90
CA PHE A 23 -0.10 6.43 2.41
C PHE A 23 0.04 7.94 2.14
N ARG A 24 1.20 8.53 2.41
CA ARG A 24 1.46 9.95 2.11
C ARG A 24 1.32 10.26 0.62
N ALA A 25 1.90 9.43 -0.25
CA ALA A 25 1.81 9.61 -1.70
C ALA A 25 0.36 9.52 -2.22
N ALA A 26 -0.50 8.75 -1.56
CA ALA A 26 -1.92 8.66 -1.85
C ALA A 26 -2.76 9.78 -1.19
N GLY A 27 -2.15 10.67 -0.41
CA GLY A 27 -2.87 11.69 0.36
C GLY A 27 -3.72 11.12 1.49
N VAL A 28 -3.43 9.90 1.95
CA VAL A 28 -4.18 9.21 3.00
C VAL A 28 -3.53 9.49 4.36
N VAL A 29 -4.32 10.02 5.29
CA VAL A 29 -3.92 10.16 6.70
C VAL A 29 -4.62 9.08 7.52
N VAL A 30 -3.83 8.28 8.23
CA VAL A 30 -4.36 7.22 9.09
C VAL A 30 -4.61 7.77 10.50
N PRO A 31 -5.82 7.63 11.07
CA PRO A 31 -6.08 8.01 12.45
C PRO A 31 -5.17 7.26 13.44
N ALA A 32 -4.71 7.95 14.49
CA ALA A 32 -3.72 7.42 15.44
C ALA A 32 -4.16 6.10 16.11
N ASP A 33 -5.45 5.96 16.41
CA ASP A 33 -6.06 4.76 16.98
C ASP A 33 -6.06 3.55 16.03
N ARG A 34 -5.84 3.77 14.72
CA ARG A 34 -5.90 2.73 13.68
C ARG A 34 -4.55 2.39 13.08
N VAL A 35 -3.49 3.16 13.35
CA VAL A 35 -2.17 3.02 12.71
C VAL A 35 -1.68 1.58 12.72
N ALA A 36 -1.66 0.93 13.89
CA ALA A 36 -1.15 -0.43 14.03
C ALA A 36 -1.95 -1.44 13.16
N GLY A 37 -3.29 -1.36 13.20
CA GLY A 37 -4.15 -2.25 12.43
C GLY A 37 -4.03 -2.01 10.92
N THR A 38 -3.96 -0.75 10.50
CA THR A 38 -3.79 -0.36 9.10
C THR A 38 -2.44 -0.82 8.56
N HIS A 39 -1.35 -0.66 9.32
CA HIS A 39 -0.02 -1.13 8.93
C HIS A 39 0.02 -2.65 8.82
N ALA A 40 -0.56 -3.38 9.79
CA ALA A 40 -0.64 -4.84 9.73
C ALA A 40 -1.42 -5.32 8.50
N ALA A 41 -2.54 -4.67 8.18
CA ALA A 41 -3.33 -4.97 6.98
C ALA A 41 -2.55 -4.68 5.69
N ALA A 42 -1.85 -3.54 5.62
CA ALA A 42 -1.02 -3.17 4.49
C ALA A 42 0.11 -4.18 4.26
N ARG A 43 0.84 -4.57 5.31
CA ARG A 43 1.87 -5.62 5.23
C ARG A 43 1.31 -6.93 4.69
N ARG A 44 0.17 -7.37 5.22
CA ARG A 44 -0.50 -8.60 4.76
C ARG A 44 -0.86 -8.50 3.28
N LEU A 45 -1.42 -7.39 2.83
CA LEU A 45 -1.76 -7.17 1.42
C LEU A 45 -0.51 -7.21 0.53
N LEU A 46 0.55 -6.46 0.89
CA LEU A 46 1.77 -6.42 0.10
C LEU A 46 2.44 -7.78 0.00
N ALA A 47 2.44 -8.54 1.10
CA ALA A 47 2.90 -9.92 1.12
C ALA A 47 2.06 -10.85 0.22
N THR A 48 0.78 -10.55 -0.04
CA THR A 48 -0.06 -11.40 -0.91
C THR A 48 -0.07 -10.96 -2.37
N LEU A 49 0.33 -9.73 -2.71
CA LEU A 49 0.24 -9.20 -4.07
C LEU A 49 0.98 -10.06 -5.11
N HIS A 50 2.10 -10.68 -4.75
CA HIS A 50 2.86 -11.52 -5.67
C HIS A 50 2.10 -12.79 -6.08
N TRP A 51 1.20 -13.29 -5.24
CA TRP A 51 0.31 -14.41 -5.58
C TRP A 51 -0.86 -13.97 -6.46
N LEU A 52 -1.32 -12.73 -6.30
CA LEU A 52 -2.48 -12.19 -7.00
C LEU A 52 -2.15 -11.62 -8.39
N ARG A 53 -0.86 -11.52 -8.74
CA ARG A 53 -0.41 -10.91 -9.99
C ARG A 53 0.08 -11.99 -10.97
N PRO A 54 -0.82 -12.61 -11.74
CA PRO A 54 -0.39 -13.49 -12.82
C PRO A 54 0.45 -12.71 -13.84
N PRO A 55 1.28 -13.39 -14.65
CA PRO A 55 1.99 -12.75 -15.75
C PRO A 55 1.02 -11.95 -16.61
N ARG A 56 1.26 -10.64 -16.74
CA ARG A 56 0.47 -9.81 -17.65
C ARG A 56 0.98 -10.04 -19.06
N THR A 57 0.13 -10.59 -19.92
CA THR A 57 0.38 -10.60 -21.36
C THR A 57 -0.06 -9.27 -21.96
N ALA A 58 0.52 -8.88 -23.09
CA ALA A 58 0.10 -7.66 -23.80
C ALA A 58 -1.38 -7.69 -24.24
N ALA A 59 -1.99 -8.88 -24.30
CA ALA A 59 -3.40 -9.10 -24.63
C ALA A 59 -4.29 -9.31 -23.39
N ALA A 60 -3.77 -9.13 -22.17
CA ALA A 60 -4.57 -9.22 -20.96
C ALA A 60 -5.44 -7.97 -20.81
N GLU A 61 -6.65 -8.04 -21.37
CA GLU A 61 -7.65 -6.99 -21.26
C GLU A 61 -8.15 -6.83 -19.81
N PRO A 62 -8.43 -5.59 -19.35
CA PRO A 62 -9.13 -5.36 -18.09
C PRO A 62 -10.51 -6.05 -18.11
N ALA A 63 -10.93 -6.61 -16.97
CA ALA A 63 -12.22 -7.29 -16.85
C ALA A 63 -13.43 -6.37 -17.15
N HIS A 64 -13.25 -5.05 -17.03
CA HIS A 64 -14.25 -4.06 -17.37
C HIS A 64 -13.65 -3.07 -18.36
N ILE A 65 -14.00 -3.25 -19.63
CA ILE A 65 -13.66 -2.31 -20.71
C ILE A 65 -14.77 -1.26 -20.75
N PHE A 66 -14.39 0.02 -20.72
CA PHE A 66 -15.33 1.11 -20.92
C PHE A 66 -15.79 1.12 -22.38
N LEU A 67 -17.10 1.01 -22.61
CA LEU A 67 -17.71 1.18 -23.92
C LEU A 67 -18.25 2.61 -24.03
N ALA A 68 -17.58 3.42 -24.85
CA ALA A 68 -17.92 4.84 -25.03
C ALA A 68 -19.22 5.05 -25.83
N ASP A 69 -19.59 4.09 -26.68
CA ASP A 69 -20.74 4.21 -27.58
C ASP A 69 -21.88 3.31 -27.12
N ARG A 70 -22.83 3.89 -26.39
CA ARG A 70 -24.19 3.36 -26.34
C ARG A 70 -24.88 3.93 -27.57
N GLU A 71 -25.01 3.15 -28.65
CA GLU A 71 -25.70 3.61 -29.84
C GLU A 71 -27.07 4.20 -29.46
N PRO A 72 -27.49 5.32 -30.07
CA PRO A 72 -28.82 5.87 -29.83
C PRO A 72 -29.85 4.82 -30.21
N GLN A 73 -30.71 4.45 -29.24
CA GLN A 73 -31.85 3.59 -29.50
C GLN A 73 -32.79 4.33 -30.46
N THR A 74 -32.77 3.95 -31.73
CA THR A 74 -33.78 4.33 -32.73
C THR A 74 -35.11 3.65 -32.45
#